data_AF-A0A847YH88-F1
#
_entry.id   AF-A0A847YH88-F1
#
_cell.length_a   1.000
_cell.length_b   1.000
_cell.length_c   1.000
_cell.angle_alpha   90.00
_cell.angle_beta   90.00
_cell.angle_gamma   90.00
#
_symmetry.space_group_name_H-M   'P 1'
#
loop_
_entity.id
_entity.type
_entity.pdbx_description
1 polymer ?
#
loop_
_entity_poly.entity_id
_entity_poly.type
_entity_poly.pdbx_seq_one_letter_code
_entity_poly.pdbx_strand_id
1 'polypeptide(L)' 'IDCLELLSPHCVVERLTAETTDEFLIAPEWCRDKNATLRLLERRLAERDTWQGKKFPMSGYDLPGDHTP' A
#
# COMPACT_ATOMS: atom_id res chain seq x y z
N ILE A 1 6.16 0.42 -4.43
CA ILE A 1 4.89 -0.30 -4.76
C ILE A 1 4.99 -1.80 -4.51
N ASP A 2 6.20 -2.37 -4.52
CA ASP A 2 6.44 -3.81 -4.41
C ASP A 2 5.92 -4.39 -3.08
N CYS A 3 5.95 -3.60 -2.00
CA CYS A 3 5.34 -3.98 -0.72
C CYS A 3 3.84 -4.23 -0.82
N LEU A 4 3.08 -3.39 -1.56
CA LEU A 4 1.63 -3.55 -1.69
C LEU A 4 1.28 -4.84 -2.41
N GLU A 5 2.07 -5.26 -3.41
CA GLU A 5 1.84 -6.49 -4.15
C GLU A 5 1.92 -7.74 -3.25
N LEU A 6 2.68 -7.65 -2.15
CA LEU A 6 2.90 -8.71 -1.17
C LEU A 6 1.98 -8.61 0.05
N LEU A 7 1.25 -7.51 0.22
CA LEU A 7 0.29 -7.39 1.31
C LEU A 7 -0.90 -8.32 1.07
N SER A 8 -1.47 -8.87 2.14
CA SER A 8 -2.75 -9.57 2.07
C SER A 8 -3.81 -8.66 1.42
N PRO A 9 -4.67 -9.18 0.53
CA PRO A 9 -5.79 -8.42 0.00
C PRO A 9 -6.78 -7.97 1.09
N HIS A 10 -6.75 -8.58 2.28
CA HIS A 10 -7.56 -8.21 3.43
C HIS A 10 -6.89 -7.16 4.35
N CYS A 11 -5.63 -6.82 4.09
CA CYS A 11 -4.93 -5.80 4.86
C CYS A 11 -5.39 -4.40 4.40
N VAL A 12 -5.93 -3.61 5.33
CA VAL A 12 -6.28 -2.21 5.05
C VAL A 12 -5.11 -1.32 5.43
N VAL A 13 -4.54 -0.60 4.46
CA VAL A 13 -3.53 0.43 4.71
C VAL A 13 -4.23 1.73 5.08
N GLU A 14 -4.25 2.07 6.37
CA GLU A 14 -4.97 3.27 6.87
C GLU A 14 -4.29 4.58 6.49
N ARG A 15 -2.95 4.60 6.43
CA ARG A 15 -2.16 5.81 6.16
C ARG A 15 -0.93 5.49 5.31
N LEU A 16 -0.78 6.24 4.21
CA LEU A 16 0.39 6.15 3.31
C LEU A 16 1.36 7.32 3.49
N THR A 17 0.84 8.51 3.80
CA THR A 17 1.61 9.74 4.01
C THR A 17 1.26 10.34 5.37
N ALA A 18 2.24 10.96 6.01
CA ALA A 18 2.01 11.79 7.19
C ALA A 18 1.91 13.26 6.76
N GLU A 19 1.05 14.03 7.42
CA GLU A 19 0.92 15.47 7.20
C GLU A 19 1.51 16.19 8.40
N THR A 20 2.47 17.07 8.15
CA THR A 20 3.08 17.96 9.15
C THR A 20 3.50 19.24 8.42
N THR A 21 3.70 20.32 9.16
CA THR A 21 4.18 21.57 8.55
C THR A 21 5.60 21.39 8.04
N ASP A 22 5.93 22.07 6.95
CA ASP A 22 7.23 21.92 6.25
C ASP A 22 8.42 22.15 7.18
N GLU A 23 8.27 23.05 8.16
CA GLU A 23 9.27 23.38 9.18
C GLU A 23 9.60 22.20 10.13
N PHE A 24 8.67 21.27 10.33
CA PHE A 24 8.84 20.08 11.16
C PHE A 24 8.94 18.78 10.34
N LEU A 25 8.89 18.86 9.01
CA LEU A 25 8.94 17.69 8.14
C LEU A 25 10.38 17.23 7.91
N ILE A 26 10.83 16.26 8.71
CA ILE A 26 12.03 15.46 8.41
C ILE A 26 11.59 14.23 7.63
N ALA A 27 11.43 14.37 6.31
CA ALA A 27 11.03 13.27 5.43
C ALA A 27 11.64 13.43 4.03
N PRO A 28 11.70 12.34 3.24
CA PRO A 28 12.00 12.42 1.82
C PRO A 28 11.04 13.37 1.07
N GLU A 29 11.51 13.96 -0.02
CA GLU A 29 10.74 14.96 -0.79
C GLU A 29 9.37 14.44 -1.27
N TRP A 30 9.29 13.15 -1.61
CA TRP A 30 8.04 12.55 -2.04
C TRP A 30 6.95 12.60 -0.95
N CYS A 31 7.30 12.65 0.34
CA CYS A 31 6.34 12.72 1.45
C CYS A 31 5.64 14.08 1.57
N ARG A 32 6.14 15.14 0.93
CA ARG A 32 5.62 16.52 1.08
C ARG A 32 4.24 16.72 0.49
N ASP A 33 4.00 16.15 -0.69
CA ASP A 33 2.72 16.26 -1.37
C ASP A 33 1.99 14.91 -1.37
N LYS A 34 1.00 14.82 -0.49
CA LYS A 34 0.08 13.68 -0.38
C LYS A 34 -0.58 13.35 -1.72
N ASN A 35 -1.09 14.35 -2.44
CA ASN A 35 -1.80 14.12 -3.69
C ASN A 35 -0.85 13.67 -4.80
N ALA A 36 0.36 14.24 -4.88
CA ALA A 36 1.37 13.80 -5.82
C ALA A 36 1.81 12.36 -5.53
N THR A 37 1.95 11.99 -4.26
CA THR A 37 2.29 10.62 -3.85
C THR A 37 1.21 9.62 -4.26
N LEU A 38 -0.07 9.93 -4.03
CA LEU A 38 -1.19 9.08 -4.42
C LEU A 38 -1.27 8.91 -5.94
N ARG A 39 -1.15 9.99 -6.70
CA ARG A 39 -1.11 9.92 -8.18
C ARG A 39 0.08 9.11 -8.68
N LEU A 40 1.25 9.28 -8.07
CA LEU A 40 2.43 8.50 -8.40
C LEU A 40 2.22 7.02 -8.12
N LEU A 41 1.59 6.68 -7.00
CA LEU A 41 1.24 5.31 -6.65
C LEU A 41 0.32 4.71 -7.72
N GLU A 42 -0.81 5.36 -8.00
CA GLU A 42 -1.79 4.92 -9.01
C GLU A 42 -1.14 4.72 -10.38
N ARG A 43 -0.34 5.69 -10.83
CA ARG A 43 0.39 5.60 -12.10
C ARG A 43 1.31 4.39 -12.13
N ARG A 44 2.07 4.15 -11.05
CA ARG A 44 3.03 3.04 -10.97
C ARG A 44 2.35 1.68 -10.89
N LEU A 45 1.15 1.61 -10.30
CA LEU A 45 0.32 0.43 -10.30
C LEU A 45 -0.18 0.13 -11.72
N ALA A 46 -0.69 1.14 -12.43
CA ALA A 46 -1.16 0.98 -13.81
C ALA A 46 -0.03 0.64 -14.80
N GLU A 47 1.11 1.33 -14.73
CA GLU A 47 2.29 1.07 -15.58
C GLU A 47 2.80 -0.37 -15.48
N ARG A 48 2.65 -0.99 -14.30
CA ARG A 48 3.08 -2.37 -14.04
C ARG A 48 1.95 -3.38 -14.11
N ASP A 49 0.75 -2.94 -14.49
CA ASP A 49 -0.46 -3.76 -14.47
C ASP A 49 -0.61 -4.52 -13.14
N THR A 50 -0.50 -3.83 -12.00
CA THR A 50 -0.44 -4.48 -10.68
C THR A 50 -1.36 -3.83 -9.66
N TRP A 51 -1.65 -4.54 -8.57
CA TRP A 51 -2.52 -4.11 -7.48
C TRP A 51 -2.10 -4.74 -6.16
N GLN A 52 -2.70 -4.30 -5.05
CA GLN A 52 -2.41 -4.83 -3.73
C GLN A 52 -2.72 -6.33 -3.64
N GLY A 53 -1.77 -7.13 -3.17
CA GLY A 53 -1.93 -8.57 -3.03
C GLY A 53 -1.87 -9.37 -4.33
N LYS A 54 -1.51 -8.76 -5.47
CA LYS A 54 -1.32 -9.51 -6.73
C LYS A 54 -0.31 -10.66 -6.60
N LYS A 55 0.68 -10.52 -5.71
CA LYS A 55 1.72 -11.52 -5.43
C LYS A 55 1.57 -12.16 -4.04
N PHE A 56 0.42 -11.97 -3.38
CA PHE A 56 0.21 -12.55 -2.07
C PHE A 56 0.08 -14.07 -2.17
N PRO A 57 0.91 -14.87 -1.47
CA PRO A 57 0.84 -16.32 -1.53
C PRO A 57 -0.44 -16.81 -0.85
N MET A 58 -1.36 -17.35 -1.64
CA MET A 58 -2.63 -17.92 -1.17
C MET A 58 -2.47 -19.12 -0.20
N SER A 59 -1.27 -19.69 -0.06
CA SER A 59 -1.04 -20.91 0.74
C SER A 59 -0.63 -20.67 2.19
N GLY A 60 -0.57 -19.41 2.67
CA GLY A 60 0.07 -19.06 3.94
C GLY A 60 -0.84 -18.61 5.08
N TYR A 61 -2.14 -18.38 4.86
CA TYR A 61 -3.04 -17.87 5.89
C TYR A 61 -4.40 -18.55 5.83
N ASP A 62 -4.68 -19.37 6.84
CA ASP A 62 -6.03 -19.65 7.31
C ASP A 62 -6.79 -18.31 7.43
N LEU A 63 -7.91 -18.20 6.73
CA LEU A 63 -8.80 -17.05 6.89
C LEU A 63 -9.35 -17.11 8.32
N PRO A 64 -9.33 -16.02 9.11
CA PRO A 64 -10.06 -15.97 10.36
C PRO A 64 -11.56 -16.03 10.03
N GLY A 65 -12.14 -17.23 10.10
CA GLY A 65 -13.50 -17.53 9.68
C GLY A 65 -13.66 -18.73 8.75
N ASP A 66 -12.58 -19.38 8.29
CA ASP A 66 -12.67 -20.67 7.60
C ASP A 66 -12.86 -21.80 8.62
N HIS A 67 -14.07 -21.88 9.18
CA HIS A 67 -14.56 -23.13 9.76
C HIS A 67 -15.00 -24.00 8.58
N THR A 68 -14.05 -24.68 7.95
CA THR A 68 -14.40 -25.82 7.10
C THR A 68 -15.01 -26.89 8.03
N PRO A 69 -16.17 -27.50 7.70
CA PRO A 69 -16.86 -28.45 8.60
C PRO A 69 -16.03 -29.70 8.92
#